data_AF-A0A0V0H0B9-F1
#
_entry.id   AF-A0A0V0H0B9-F1
#
_cell.length_a   1.000
_cell.length_b   1.000
_cell.length_c   1.000
_cell.angle_alpha   90.00
_cell.angle_beta   90.00
_cell.angle_gamma   90.00
#
_symmetry.space_group_name_H-M   'P 1'
#
loop_
_entity.id
_entity.type
_entity.pdbx_description
1 polymer ?
#
loop_
_entity_poly.entity_id
_entity_poly.type
_entity_poly.pdbx_seq_one_letter_code
_entity_poly.pdbx_strand_id
1 'polypeptide(L)'
;MLMQFLDEYCFLENQNARNSNGENFHVFAYDFLYLPMDFKSKMNKGYAFVNFTDERTVWNFFEVFDKLNVFPGSTWAVKIVTAKIRGKRGFSEPFQEHKIRM
;
A
#
# COMPACT_ATOMS: atom_id res chain seq x y z
N MET A 1 -9.29 -3.40 -8.22
CA MET A 1 -9.35 -2.28 -7.23
C MET A 1 -8.06 -2.29 -6.41
N LEU A 2 -7.56 -1.16 -5.89
CA LEU A 2 -6.25 -1.07 -5.19
C LEU A 2 -6.08 -2.09 -4.04
N MET A 3 -7.11 -2.27 -3.20
CA MET A 3 -7.09 -3.28 -2.12
C MET A 3 -6.84 -4.68 -2.66
N GLN A 4 -7.63 -5.13 -3.64
CA GLN A 4 -7.51 -6.46 -4.24
C GLN A 4 -6.11 -6.70 -4.82
N PHE A 5 -5.50 -5.67 -5.41
CA PHE A 5 -4.14 -5.76 -5.93
C PHE A 5 -3.11 -5.92 -4.80
N LEU A 6 -3.25 -5.17 -3.69
CA LEU A 6 -2.36 -5.32 -2.54
C LEU A 6 -2.53 -6.69 -1.86
N ASP A 7 -3.77 -7.17 -1.78
CA ASP A 7 -4.10 -8.50 -1.26
C ASP A 7 -3.46 -9.61 -2.10
N GLU A 8 -3.60 -9.53 -3.42
CA GLU A 8 -3.01 -10.47 -4.36
C GLU A 8 -1.47 -10.43 -4.30
N TYR A 9 -0.86 -9.25 -4.25
CA TYR A 9 0.59 -9.09 -4.08
C TYR A 9 1.08 -9.76 -2.79
N CYS A 10 0.46 -9.44 -1.65
CA CYS A 10 0.85 -10.02 -0.36
C CYS A 10 0.66 -11.55 -0.36
N PHE A 11 -0.42 -12.04 -0.96
CA PHE A 11 -0.68 -13.48 -1.05
C PHE A 11 0.39 -14.21 -1.87
N LEU A 12 0.72 -13.71 -3.05
CA LEU A 12 1.72 -14.31 -3.94
C LEU A 12 3.11 -14.32 -3.32
N GLU A 13 3.55 -13.20 -2.77
CA GLU A 13 4.88 -13.10 -2.14
C GLU A 13 4.98 -13.99 -0.89
N ASN A 14 3.92 -14.07 -0.09
CA ASN A 14 3.88 -15.01 1.04
C ASN A 14 3.94 -16.47 0.59
N GLN A 15 3.34 -16.85 -0.55
CA GLN A 15 3.50 -18.20 -1.10
C GLN A 15 4.93 -18.45 -1.56
N ASN A 16 5.54 -17.50 -2.27
CA ASN A 16 6.91 -17.61 -2.75
C ASN A 16 7.91 -17.75 -1.59
N ALA A 17 7.70 -16.99 -0.51
CA ALA A 17 8.50 -17.08 0.71
C ALA A 17 8.38 -18.46 1.39
N ARG A 18 7.18 -19.07 1.39
CA ARG A 18 6.96 -20.42 1.95
C ARG A 18 7.56 -21.53 1.10
N ASN A 19 7.59 -21.35 -0.22
CA ASN A 19 8.14 -22.32 -1.15
C ASN A 19 9.68 -22.27 -1.21
N SER A 20 10.26 -21.14 -0.82
CA SER A 20 11.70 -20.98 -0.66
C SER A 20 12.09 -21.56 0.71
N ASN A 21 12.88 -22.63 0.76
CA ASN A 21 13.31 -23.32 1.99
C ASN A 21 14.22 -22.45 2.93
N GLY A 22 14.08 -21.13 2.92
CA GLY A 22 14.91 -20.20 3.69
C GLY A 22 14.34 -19.96 5.09
N GLU A 23 15.21 -20.03 6.09
CA GLU A 23 14.91 -19.77 7.52
C GLU A 23 14.45 -18.34 7.85
N ASN A 24 14.17 -17.49 6.86
CA ASN A 24 13.70 -16.13 7.07
C ASN A 24 12.17 -16.07 6.94
N PHE A 25 11.49 -16.14 8.09
CA PHE A 25 10.05 -15.90 8.19
C PHE A 25 9.73 -14.41 8.00
N HIS A 26 9.78 -13.96 6.75
CA HIS A 26 9.31 -12.64 6.34
C HIS A 26 7.86 -12.74 5.88
N VAL A 27 7.00 -11.86 6.43
CA VAL A 27 5.57 -11.83 6.11
C VAL A 27 5.26 -10.54 5.36
N PHE A 28 4.75 -10.70 4.14
CA PHE A 28 4.25 -9.62 3.31
C PHE A 28 2.83 -9.26 3.76
N ALA A 29 2.68 -8.14 4.44
CA ALA A 29 1.38 -7.65 4.90
C ALA A 29 1.35 -6.13 5.03
N TYR A 30 0.15 -5.56 5.06
CA TYR A 30 -0.11 -4.14 5.33
C TYR A 30 -1.20 -4.00 6.38
N ASP A 31 -1.12 -2.97 7.22
CA ASP A 31 -2.08 -2.73 8.31
C ASP A 31 -2.87 -1.43 8.16
N PHE A 32 -2.55 -0.62 7.15
CA PHE A 32 -3.21 0.64 6.90
C PHE A 32 -3.29 0.93 5.40
N LEU A 33 -4.47 1.33 4.95
CA LEU A 33 -4.71 1.91 3.63
C LEU A 33 -5.58 3.16 3.81
N TYR A 34 -5.12 4.29 3.31
CA TYR A 34 -5.91 5.51 3.21
C TYR A 34 -6.07 5.91 1.73
N LEU A 35 -7.32 5.87 1.26
CA LEU A 35 -7.71 6.33 -0.07
C LEU A 35 -8.57 7.59 0.07
N PRO A 36 -7.99 8.80 -0.09
CA PRO A 36 -8.76 10.03 -0.05
C PRO A 36 -9.80 10.05 -1.17
N MET A 37 -11.05 10.27 -0.77
CA MET A 37 -12.16 10.54 -1.68
C MET A 37 -12.43 12.05 -1.74
N ASP A 38 -12.76 12.53 -2.92
CA ASP A 38 -13.40 13.82 -3.07
C ASP A 38 -14.91 13.66 -2.85
N PHE A 39 -15.42 14.29 -1.80
CA PHE A 39 -16.84 14.19 -1.42
C PHE A 39 -17.79 14.80 -2.46
N LYS A 40 -17.32 15.73 -3.30
CA LYS A 40 -18.15 16.35 -4.33
C LYS A 40 -18.33 15.43 -5.54
N SER A 41 -17.24 14.85 -6.04
CA SER A 41 -17.27 13.95 -7.20
C SER A 41 -17.55 12.49 -6.84
N LYS A 42 -17.43 12.11 -5.56
CA LYS A 42 -17.40 10.72 -5.07
C LYS A 42 -16.31 9.87 -5.74
N MET A 43 -15.28 10.51 -6.28
CA MET A 43 -14.14 9.84 -6.90
C MET A 43 -12.93 9.83 -5.97
N ASN A 44 -12.03 8.87 -6.18
CA ASN A 44 -10.73 8.90 -5.51
C ASN A 44 -9.91 10.11 -6.01
N LYS A 45 -9.04 10.65 -5.16
CA LYS A 45 -8.16 11.77 -5.52
C LYS A 45 -6.94 11.36 -6.37
N GLY A 46 -6.90 10.11 -6.85
CA GLY A 46 -5.79 9.60 -7.67
C GLY A 46 -4.52 9.23 -6.91
N TYR A 47 -4.55 9.17 -5.58
CA TYR A 47 -3.44 8.68 -4.75
C TYR A 47 -3.96 7.94 -3.52
N ALA A 48 -3.11 7.10 -2.93
CA ALA A 48 -3.39 6.38 -1.69
C ALA A 48 -2.12 6.28 -0.84
N PHE A 49 -2.30 6.13 0.47
CA PHE A 49 -1.21 5.79 1.38
C PHE A 49 -1.39 4.37 1.87
N VAL A 50 -0.33 3.58 1.82
CA VAL A 50 -0.27 2.21 2.32
C VAL A 50 0.81 2.14 3.38
N ASN A 51 0.51 1.54 4.53
CA ASN A 51 1.52 1.18 5.52
C ASN A 51 1.72 -0.33 5.51
N PHE A 52 2.88 -0.76 5.02
CA PHE A 52 3.29 -2.15 5.16
C PHE A 52 3.77 -2.42 6.59
N THR A 53 3.59 -3.66 7.05
CA THR A 53 3.96 -4.06 8.43
C THR A 53 5.47 -4.22 8.61
N ASP A 54 6.21 -4.35 7.51
CA ASP A 54 7.65 -4.62 7.50
C ASP A 54 8.31 -3.76 6.42
N GLU A 55 9.49 -3.21 6.74
CA GLU A 55 10.28 -2.38 5.83
C GLU A 55 10.80 -3.17 4.62
N ARG A 56 11.07 -4.47 4.79
CA ARG A 56 11.49 -5.36 3.70
C ARG A 56 10.40 -5.48 2.64
N THR A 57 9.13 -5.52 3.07
CA THR A 57 7.97 -5.51 2.16
C THR A 57 7.93 -4.23 1.35
N VAL A 58 8.22 -3.07 1.96
CA VAL A 58 8.26 -1.77 1.27
C VAL A 58 9.33 -1.77 0.17
N TRP A 59 10.53 -2.26 0.49
CA TRP A 59 11.64 -2.32 -0.46
C TRP A 59 11.33 -3.26 -1.63
N ASN A 60 10.86 -4.48 -1.36
CA ASN A 60 10.48 -5.43 -2.39
C ASN A 60 9.37 -4.86 -3.28
N PHE A 61 8.35 -4.25 -2.67
CA PHE A 61 7.26 -3.62 -3.40
C PHE A 61 7.78 -2.48 -4.29
N PHE A 62 8.67 -1.63 -3.78
CA PHE A 62 9.25 -0.55 -4.55
C PHE A 62 10.07 -1.08 -5.74
N GLU A 63 10.92 -2.09 -5.56
CA GLU A 63 11.74 -2.64 -6.64
C GLU A 63 10.92 -3.28 -7.76
N VAL A 64 9.81 -3.94 -7.42
CA VAL A 64 8.92 -4.59 -8.39
C VAL A 64 8.13 -3.53 -9.16
N PHE A 65 7.59 -2.52 -8.47
CA PHE A 65 6.59 -1.64 -9.05
C PHE A 65 7.07 -0.25 -9.46
N ASP A 66 8.24 0.22 -9.03
CA ASP A 66 8.85 1.47 -9.53
C ASP A 66 9.06 1.42 -11.06
N LYS A 67 9.24 0.21 -11.61
CA LYS A 67 9.37 -0.03 -13.05
C LYS A 67 8.04 -0.21 -13.77
N LEU A 68 6.97 -0.52 -13.04
CA LEU A 68 5.63 -0.74 -13.59
C LEU A 68 4.91 0.62 -13.63
N ASN A 69 5.16 1.38 -14.70
CA ASN A 69 4.48 2.64 -15.01
C ASN A 69 2.97 2.51 -15.26
N VAL A 70 2.35 1.36 -14.95
CA VAL A 70 0.93 1.07 -15.19
C VAL A 70 0.41 0.20 -14.05
N PHE A 71 -0.71 0.60 -13.46
CA PHE A 71 -1.39 -0.21 -12.45
C PHE A 71 -2.18 -1.34 -13.12
N PRO A 72 -2.15 -2.59 -12.61
CA PRO A 72 -2.90 -3.68 -13.21
C PRO A 72 -4.41 -3.37 -13.26
N GLY A 73 -4.98 -3.40 -14.46
CA GLY A 73 -6.39 -3.09 -14.69
C GLY A 73 -6.74 -1.60 -14.74
N SER A 74 -5.77 -0.69 -14.83
CA SER A 74 -5.99 0.73 -15.07
C SER A 74 -5.11 1.24 -16.22
N THR A 75 -5.62 2.19 -17.00
CA THR A 75 -4.82 2.93 -18.00
C THR A 75 -3.95 4.01 -17.35
N TRP A 76 -4.06 4.21 -16.05
CA TRP A 76 -3.40 5.30 -15.34
C TRP A 76 -2.03 4.86 -14.84
N ALA A 77 -1.04 5.68 -15.14
CA ALA A 77 0.31 5.50 -14.62
C ALA A 77 0.32 5.74 -13.12
N VAL A 78 0.95 4.83 -12.37
CA VAL A 78 1.10 4.92 -10.92
C VAL A 78 2.57 5.15 -10.62
N LYS A 79 2.82 6.11 -9.71
CA LYS A 79 4.16 6.36 -9.18
C LYS A 79 4.13 6.05 -7.69
N ILE A 80 5.00 5.14 -7.27
CA ILE A 80 5.19 4.84 -5.86
C ILE A 80 6.26 5.78 -5.33
N VAL A 81 5.98 6.42 -4.20
CA VAL A 81 6.94 7.27 -3.50
C VAL A 81 6.92 6.91 -2.04
N THR A 82 8.09 6.92 -1.42
CA THR A 82 8.18 6.79 0.03
C THR A 82 7.53 8.02 0.67
N ALA A 83 6.54 7.80 1.53
CA ALA A 83 5.96 8.91 2.28
C ALA A 83 6.99 9.38 3.32
N LYS A 84 7.21 10.69 3.42
CA LYS A 84 8.08 11.29 4.45
C LYS A 84 7.53 11.10 5.87
N ILE A 85 6.29 10.64 6.00
CA ILE A 85 5.57 10.45 7.27
C ILE A 85 5.94 9.07 7.84
N ARG A 86 6.71 9.06 8.94
CA ARG A 86 7.24 7.84 9.56
C ARG A 86 6.37 7.42 10.76
N GLY A 87 5.70 6.27 10.63
CA GLY A 87 5.10 5.53 11.75
C GLY A 87 3.67 5.94 12.17
N LYS A 88 2.95 4.98 12.78
CA LYS A 88 1.56 5.05 13.28
C LYS A 88 1.22 6.31 14.10
N ARG A 89 2.20 6.92 14.77
CA ARG A 89 2.04 8.14 15.58
C ARG A 89 1.99 9.44 14.75
N GLY A 90 2.64 9.48 13.59
CA GLY A 90 2.62 10.65 12.69
C GLY A 90 1.39 10.70 11.78
N PHE A 91 0.67 9.59 11.63
CA PHE A 91 -0.57 9.54 10.83
C PHE A 91 -1.80 9.98 11.64
N SER A 92 -1.75 9.85 12.97
CA SER A 92 -2.85 10.19 13.87
C SER A 92 -3.03 11.68 14.12
N GLU A 93 -2.06 12.54 13.83
CA GLU A 93 -2.18 13.98 14.14
C GLU A 93 -2.77 14.82 12.99
N PRO A 94 -2.44 14.62 11.69
CA PRO A 94 -3.06 15.42 10.63
C PRO A 94 -4.45 14.94 10.21
N PHE A 95 -4.83 13.69 10.54
CA PHE A 95 -6.10 13.09 10.09
C PHE A 95 -7.25 13.13 11.11
N GLN A 96 -7.02 13.65 12.33
CA GLN A 96 -8.07 13.75 13.36
C GLN A 96 -9.21 14.72 12.99
N GLU A 97 -9.00 15.65 12.06
CA GLU A 97 -10.05 16.61 11.67
C GLU A 97 -11.09 16.05 10.69
N HIS A 98 -10.90 14.85 10.13
CA HIS A 98 -11.87 14.26 9.18
C HIS A 98 -12.34 12.86 9.60
N LYS A 99 -12.39 12.57 10.92
CA LYS A 99 -13.26 11.51 11.44
C LYS A 99 -14.71 11.86 11.10
N ILE A 100 -15.18 11.41 9.94
CA ILE A 100 -16.61 11.24 9.71
C ILE A 100 -17.07 10.21 10.74
N ARG A 101 -17.66 10.72 11.83
CA ARG A 101 -18.57 9.93 12.65
C ARG A 101 -19.75 9.53 11.75
N MET A 102 -20.14 8.27 11.91
CA MET A 102 -21.22 7.53 11.25
C MET A 102 -22.38 8.40 10.75
#